data_AF-A0A453RTW5-F1
#
_entry.id   AF-A0A453RTW5-F1
#
_cell.length_a   1.000
_cell.length_b   1.000
_cell.length_c   1.000
_cell.angle_alpha   90.00
_cell.angle_beta   90.00
_cell.angle_gamma   90.00
#
_symmetry.space_group_name_H-M   'P 1'
#
loop_
_entity.id
_entity.type
_entity.pdbx_description
1 polymer ?
#
loop_
_entity_poly.entity_id
_entity_poly.type
_entity_poly.pdbx_seq_one_letter_code
_entity_poly.pdbx_strand_id
1 'polypeptide(L)' 'PTWKAHLMNKAGRLAFVKAILSEIPIHQLLALAPPKKTIKALEKIQRGFLWAGRAEANGGHCHVN' A
#
# COMPACT_ATOMS: atom_id res chain seq x y z
N PRO A 1 2.74 7.12 5.79
CA PRO A 1 1.80 6.33 6.60
C PRO A 1 2.22 6.29 8.07
N THR A 2 1.36 6.76 8.98
CA THR A 2 1.53 6.74 10.45
C THR A 2 1.52 5.35 11.08
N TRP A 3 1.27 4.34 10.25
CA TRP A 3 1.33 2.93 10.60
C TRP A 3 2.80 2.54 10.73
N LYS A 4 3.19 1.91 11.85
CA LYS A 4 4.58 1.59 12.25
C LYS A 4 5.24 0.53 11.35
N ALA A 5 5.25 0.75 10.04
CA ALA A 5 5.67 -0.18 9.00
C ALA A 5 7.16 -0.57 9.12
N HIS A 6 7.99 0.34 9.64
CA HIS A 6 9.41 0.10 9.91
C HIS A 6 9.63 -0.94 11.01
N LEU A 7 8.64 -1.17 11.90
CA LEU A 7 8.69 -2.21 12.92
C LEU A 7 8.15 -3.56 12.42
N MET A 8 7.57 -3.61 11.22
CA MET A 8 6.97 -4.81 10.66
C MET A 8 7.95 -5.50 9.72
N ASN A 9 8.06 -6.82 9.83
CA ASN A 9 8.75 -7.63 8.83
C ASN A 9 7.95 -7.66 7.49
N LYS A 10 8.56 -8.17 6.42
CA LYS A 10 7.94 -8.18 5.08
C LYS A 10 6.61 -8.94 5.04
N ALA A 11 6.51 -10.06 5.77
CA ALA A 11 5.29 -10.84 5.86
C ALA A 11 4.17 -10.08 6.58
N GLY A 12 4.49 -9.42 7.69
CA GLY A 12 3.55 -8.55 8.42
C GLY A 12 3.08 -7.38 7.57
N ARG A 13 3.99 -6.76 6.79
CA ARG A 13 3.59 -5.70 5.85
C ARG A 13 2.68 -6.22 4.74
N LEU A 14 2.94 -7.41 4.21
CA LEU A 14 2.09 -8.04 3.19
C LEU A 14 0.69 -8.36 3.74
N ALA A 15 0.62 -8.97 4.93
CA ALA A 15 -0.65 -9.26 5.59
C ALA A 15 -1.45 -7.98 5.84
N PHE A 16 -0.77 -6.92 6.29
CA PHE A 16 -1.37 -5.62 6.54
C PHE A 16 -1.92 -4.97 5.26
N VAL A 17 -1.16 -5.01 4.15
CA VAL A 17 -1.65 -4.51 2.85
C VAL A 17 -2.92 -5.23 2.45
N LYS A 18 -2.94 -6.57 2.53
CA LYS A 18 -4.09 -7.39 2.13
C LYS A 18 -5.32 -7.18 3.01
N ALA A 19 -5.15 -7.12 4.32
CA ALA A 19 -6.26 -7.08 5.27
C ALA A 19 -6.83 -5.68 5.53
N ILE A 20 -6.04 -4.62 5.32
CA ILE A 20 -6.42 -3.26 5.71
C ILE A 20 -6.34 -2.30 4.52
N LEU A 21 -5.17 -2.21 3.88
CA LEU A 21 -4.99 -1.21 2.81
C LEU A 21 -5.76 -1.55 1.53
N SER A 22 -6.10 -2.81 1.31
CA SER A 22 -6.95 -3.24 0.19
C SER A 22 -8.44 -3.04 0.45
N GLU A 23 -8.89 -3.07 1.71
CA GLU A 23 -10.32 -2.89 2.05
C GLU A 23 -10.82 -1.47 1.71
N ILE A 24 -9.98 -0.45 1.92
CA ILE A 24 -10.32 0.95 1.61
C ILE A 24 -10.71 1.13 0.13
N PRO A 25 -9.84 0.78 -0.86
CA PRO A 25 -10.21 0.87 -2.26
C PRO A 25 -11.38 -0.05 -2.61
N ILE A 26 -11.53 -1.23 -2.01
CA ILE A 26 -12.65 -2.14 -2.30
C ILE A 26 -13.99 -1.49 -1.92
N HIS A 27 -14.11 -0.95 -0.71
CA HIS A 27 -15.33 -0.26 -0.28
C HIS A 27 -15.58 1.00 -1.10
N GLN A 28 -14.54 1.76 -1.44
CA GLN A 28 -14.67 2.96 -2.26
C GLN A 28 -15.10 2.65 -3.69
N LEU A 29 -14.60 1.57 -4.30
CA LEU A 29 -14.99 1.12 -5.64
C LEU A 29 -16.41 0.55 -5.67
N LEU A 30 -16.85 -0.07 -4.57
CA LEU A 30 -18.21 -0.59 -4.44
C LEU A 30 -19.24 0.54 -4.31
N ALA A 31 -18.89 1.60 -3.55
CA ALA A 31 -19.79 2.71 -3.27
C ALA A 31 -19.71 3.84 -4.30
N LEU A 32 -18.55 4.02 -4.94
CA LEU A 32 -18.23 5.17 -5.80
C LEU A 32 -17.48 4.67 -7.04
N ALA A 33 -17.51 5.46 -8.13
CA ALA A 33 -16.62 5.27 -9.27
C ALA A 33 -15.43 6.25 -9.15
N PRO A 34 -14.43 5.98 -8.28
CA PRO A 34 -13.34 6.90 -8.03
C PRO A 34 -12.54 7.16 -9.31
N PRO A 35 -12.08 8.40 -9.54
CA PRO A 35 -11.22 8.72 -10.67
C PRO A 35 -9.95 7.85 -10.67
N LYS A 36 -9.45 7.51 -11.86
CA LYS A 36 -8.22 6.70 -12.04
C LYS A 36 -7.01 7.27 -11.28
N LYS A 37 -6.96 8.59 -11.09
CA LYS A 37 -5.89 9.26 -10.31
C LYS A 37 -5.88 8.82 -8.84
N THR A 38 -7.06 8.66 -8.24
CA THR A 38 -7.21 8.23 -6.84
C THR A 38 -6.77 6.78 -6.65
N ILE A 39 -7.16 5.90 -7.57
CA ILE A 39 -6.74 4.48 -7.56
C ILE A 39 -5.21 4.40 -7.62
N LYS A 40 -4.59 5.11 -8.56
CA LYS A 40 -3.12 5.16 -8.69
C LYS A 40 -2.42 5.69 -7.44
N ALA A 41 -3.01 6.66 -6.73
CA ALA A 41 -2.45 7.16 -5.49
C ALA A 41 -2.48 6.11 -4.37
N LEU A 42 -3.57 5.35 -4.25
CA LEU A 42 -3.68 4.25 -3.29
C LEU A 42 -2.68 3.13 -3.59
N GLU A 43 -2.55 2.73 -4.86
CA GLU A 43 -1.55 1.74 -5.30
C GLU A 43 -0.12 2.18 -4.94
N LYS A 44 0.19 3.47 -5.12
CA LYS A 44 1.50 4.04 -4.77
C LYS A 44 1.79 3.92 -3.27
N ILE A 45 0.80 4.22 -2.42
CA ILE A 45 0.91 4.09 -0.96
C ILE A 45 1.08 2.62 -0.55
N GLN A 46 0.28 1.71 -1.11
CA GLN A 46 0.39 0.26 -0.84
C GLN A 46 1.77 -0.27 -1.23
N ARG A 47 2.29 0.13 -2.41
CA ARG A 47 3.60 -0.26 -2.90
C ARG A 47 4.73 0.32 -2.05
N GLY A 48 4.63 1.60 -1.69
CA GLY A 48 5.55 2.24 -0.74
C GLY A 48 5.61 1.49 0.58
N PHE A 49 4.46 1.14 1.12
CA PHE A 49 4.35 0.45 2.40
C PHE A 49 4.96 -0.95 2.33
N LEU A 50 4.58 -1.74 1.32
CA LEU A 50 5.04 -3.12 1.16
C LEU A 50 6.57 -3.21 1.03
N TRP A 51 7.14 -2.41 0.12
CA TRP A 51 8.54 -2.55 -0.28
C TRP A 51 9.50 -1.71 0.55
N ALA A 52 9.08 -0.51 0.95
CA ALA A 52 9.96 0.46 1.61
C ALA A 52 9.51 0.83 3.02
N GLY A 53 8.38 0.30 3.52
CA GLY A 53 7.84 0.65 4.83
C GLY A 53 7.48 2.14 4.96
N ARG A 54 7.24 2.84 3.85
CA ARG A 54 7.00 4.29 3.80
C ARG A 54 5.95 4.63 2.76
N ALA A 55 5.53 5.90 2.65
CA ALA A 55 4.43 6.23 1.72
C ALA A 55 4.84 6.08 0.25
N GLU A 56 6.13 6.21 -0.03
CA GLU A 56 6.69 6.32 -1.36
C GLU A 56 7.85 5.35 -1.53
N ALA A 57 7.78 4.44 -2.50
CA ALA A 57 8.95 3.63 -2.88
C ALA A 57 9.75 4.37 -3.95
N ASN A 58 10.68 5.25 -3.53
CA ASN A 58 11.70 5.78 -4.45
C ASN A 58 12.61 4.61 -4.87
N GLY A 59 12.98 4.56 -6.16
CA GLY A 59 13.65 3.43 -6.81
C GLY A 59 14.80 2.81 -6.01
N GLY A 60 15.01 1.50 -6.19
CA GLY A 60 16.04 0.71 -5.49
C GLY A 60 15.55 -0.13 -4.30
N HIS A 61 14.27 -0.02 -3.92
CA HIS A 61 13.67 -0.81 -2.82
C HIS A 61 12.94 -2.08 -3.28
N CYS A 62 12.95 -2.39 -4.59
CA CYS A 62 12.44 -3.64 -5.11
C CYS A 62 13.48 -4.73 -4.82
N HIS A 63 13.22 -5.61 -3.86
CA HIS A 63 14.06 -6.79 -3.67
C HIS A 63 13.74 -7.78 -4.81
N VAL A 64 14.57 -7.75 -5.85
CA VAL A 64 14.56 -8.73 -6.93
C VAL A 64 15.23 -9.98 -6.39
N ASN A 65 14.51 -11.09 -6.39
CA ASN A 65 15.08 -12.41 -6.13
C ASN A 65 15.66 -12.96 -7.43
#